data_AF-A0A2S0RH24-F1
#
_entry.id   AF-A0A2S0RH24-F1
#
_cell.length_a   1.000
_cell.length_b   1.000
_cell.length_c   1.000
_cell.angle_alpha   90.00
_cell.angle_beta   90.00
_cell.angle_gamma   90.00
#
_symmetry.space_group_name_H-M   'P 1'
#
loop_
_entity.id
_entity.type
_entity.pdbx_description
1 polymer ?
#
loop_
_entity_poly.entity_id
_entity_poly.type
_entity_poly.pdbx_seq_one_letter_code
_entity_poly.pdbx_strand_id
1 'polypeptide(L)'
;MKQQYYRNSAISFLLIIFWILFGMFDSYDSQSTNFSSFSLYFYFGGSLILSIAIGFLVLVARLVFSKKIKLQNTFLYTFLAFINLTLSLIWLTTLAMRILSFEYKLTEYAIVCCLLSIVMIADLHFPKKIVPKEIN
;
A
#
# COMPACT_ATOMS: atom_id res chain seq x y z
N MET A 1 17.07 17.33 12.24
CA MET A 1 15.77 17.28 11.52
C MET A 1 15.59 16.03 10.65
N LYS A 2 16.41 15.76 9.63
CA LYS A 2 16.24 14.58 8.73
C LYS A 2 16.11 13.24 9.48
N GLN A 3 16.96 13.01 10.48
CA GLN A 3 16.97 11.76 11.27
C GLN A 3 15.67 11.56 12.08
N GLN A 4 15.07 12.65 12.56
CA GLN A 4 13.78 12.64 13.26
C GLN A 4 12.61 12.34 12.31
N TYR A 5 12.64 12.87 11.08
CA TYR A 5 11.68 12.51 10.03
C TYR A 5 11.73 11.03 9.66
N TYR A 6 12.94 10.48 9.45
CA TYR A 6 13.10 9.04 9.17
C TYR A 6 12.64 8.17 10.35
N ARG A 7 12.95 8.58 11.59
CA ARG A 7 12.50 7.87 12.78
C ARG A 7 10.97 7.84 12.89
N ASN A 8 10.31 8.98 12.73
CA ASN A 8 8.85 9.06 12.80
C ASN A 8 8.18 8.32 11.63
N SER A 9 8.81 8.34 10.46
CA SER A 9 8.40 7.57 9.29
C SER A 9 8.43 6.07 9.56
N ALA A 10 9.53 5.58 10.12
CA ALA A 10 9.68 4.17 10.50
C ALA A 10 8.68 3.75 11.58
N ILE A 11 8.47 4.59 12.60
CA ILE A 11 7.47 4.34 13.66
C ILE A 11 6.06 4.26 13.07
N SER A 12 5.70 5.19 12.16
CA SER A 12 4.39 5.18 11.49
C SER A 12 4.20 3.92 10.65
N PHE A 13 5.27 3.48 9.98
CA PHE A 13 5.28 2.24 9.21
C PHE A 13 5.03 1.02 10.09
N LEU A 14 5.73 0.95 11.22
CA LEU A 14 5.60 -0.14 12.19
C LEU A 14 4.21 -0.17 12.81
N LEU A 15 3.65 0.98 13.19
CA LEU A 15 2.30 1.07 13.77
C LEU A 15 1.21 0.59 12.80
N ILE A 16 1.32 0.91 11.51
CA ILE A 16 0.35 0.47 10.51
C ILE A 16 0.49 -1.02 10.22
N ILE A 17 1.72 -1.54 10.15
CA ILE A 17 1.94 -2.99 10.07
C ILE A 17 1.29 -3.68 11.27
N PHE A 18 1.50 -3.14 12.48
CA PHE A 18 0.92 -3.69 13.70
C PHE A 18 -0.61 -3.64 13.67
N TRP A 19 -1.20 -2.54 13.21
CA TRP A 19 -2.65 -2.39 13.01
C TRP A 19 -3.21 -3.45 12.07
N ILE A 20 -2.58 -3.64 10.90
CA ILE A 20 -3.04 -4.60 9.90
C ILE A 20 -2.91 -6.02 10.42
N LEU A 21 -1.76 -6.37 11.01
CA LEU A 21 -1.51 -7.70 11.56
C LEU A 21 -2.44 -8.01 12.75
N PHE A 22 -2.62 -7.06 13.67
CA PHE A 22 -3.48 -7.24 14.83
C PHE A 22 -4.94 -7.45 14.40
N GLY A 23 -5.46 -6.60 13.52
CA GLY A 23 -6.82 -6.76 12.98
C GLY A 23 -7.00 -8.08 12.24
N MET A 24 -5.95 -8.59 11.58
CA MET A 24 -6.00 -9.90 10.93
C MET A 24 -5.93 -11.07 11.89
N PHE A 25 -5.03 -11.05 12.88
CA PHE A 25 -4.92 -12.13 13.86
C PHE A 25 -6.20 -12.29 14.68
N ASP A 26 -6.81 -11.17 15.10
CA ASP A 26 -8.10 -11.17 15.79
C ASP A 26 -9.21 -11.79 14.93
N SER A 27 -9.15 -11.56 13.61
CA SER A 27 -10.06 -12.17 12.64
C SER A 27 -9.82 -13.66 12.42
N TYR A 28 -8.65 -14.20 12.77
CA TYR A 28 -8.32 -15.63 12.59
C TYR A 28 -8.51 -16.47 13.84
N ASP A 29 -8.40 -15.88 15.03
CA ASP A 29 -8.63 -16.59 16.29
C ASP A 29 -10.13 -16.80 16.55
N SER A 30 -10.99 -15.98 15.93
CA SER A 30 -12.45 -15.97 16.14
C SER A 30 -13.25 -16.82 15.13
N GLN A 31 -12.64 -17.87 14.55
CA GLN A 31 -13.17 -18.69 13.44
C GLN A 31 -14.58 -19.29 13.61
N SER A 32 -15.18 -19.26 14.81
CA SER A 32 -16.52 -19.78 15.07
C SER A 32 -17.66 -18.76 14.89
N THR A 33 -17.37 -17.49 14.58
CA THR A 33 -18.40 -16.44 14.53
C THR A 33 -18.38 -15.66 13.22
N ASN A 34 -19.56 -15.31 12.69
CA ASN A 34 -19.73 -14.42 11.53
C ASN A 34 -19.01 -13.06 11.68
N PHE A 35 -18.68 -12.68 12.92
CA PHE A 35 -17.91 -11.48 13.25
C PHE A 35 -16.46 -11.53 12.72
N SER A 36 -15.84 -12.71 12.68
CA SER A 36 -14.46 -12.92 12.20
C SER A 36 -14.27 -12.60 10.71
N SER A 37 -15.26 -12.97 9.90
CA SER A 37 -15.25 -12.66 8.47
C SER A 37 -15.48 -11.17 8.25
N PHE A 38 -16.38 -10.55 9.03
CA PHE A 38 -16.67 -9.12 8.94
C PHE A 38 -15.48 -8.25 9.36
N SER A 39 -14.77 -8.62 10.42
CA SER A 39 -13.54 -7.93 10.83
C SER A 39 -12.45 -8.04 9.76
N LEU A 40 -12.28 -9.21 9.14
CA LEU A 40 -11.33 -9.38 8.03
C LEU A 40 -11.64 -8.43 6.87
N TYR A 41 -12.91 -8.34 6.45
CA TYR A 41 -13.33 -7.41 5.41
C TYR A 41 -13.06 -5.95 5.79
N PHE A 42 -13.32 -5.58 7.03
CA PHE A 42 -13.20 -4.20 7.48
C PHE A 42 -11.73 -3.78 7.63
N TYR A 43 -10.94 -4.58 8.33
CA TYR A 43 -9.53 -4.28 8.58
C TYR A 43 -8.67 -4.49 7.35
N PHE A 44 -8.73 -5.68 6.73
CA PHE A 44 -7.89 -5.98 5.58
C PHE A 44 -8.45 -5.36 4.29
N GLY A 45 -9.75 -5.54 4.02
CA GLY A 45 -10.40 -4.94 2.85
C GLY A 45 -10.47 -3.43 2.89
N GLY A 46 -10.80 -2.83 4.04
CA GLY A 46 -10.75 -1.38 4.21
C GLY A 46 -9.34 -0.82 4.00
N SER A 47 -8.31 -1.49 4.51
CA SER A 47 -6.91 -1.10 4.28
C SER A 47 -6.51 -1.18 2.80
N LEU A 48 -6.95 -2.23 2.09
CA LEU A 48 -6.73 -2.36 0.64
C LEU A 48 -7.38 -1.22 -0.13
N ILE A 49 -8.68 -0.97 0.08
CA ILE A 49 -9.42 0.08 -0.63
C ILE A 49 -8.82 1.46 -0.37
N LEU A 50 -8.51 1.77 0.90
CA LEU A 50 -7.93 3.05 1.28
C LEU A 50 -6.53 3.23 0.68
N SER A 51 -5.71 2.18 0.70
CA SER A 51 -4.38 2.19 0.09
C SER A 51 -4.43 2.39 -1.43
N ILE A 52 -5.38 1.74 -2.12
CA ILE A 52 -5.60 1.91 -3.57
C ILE A 52 -6.05 3.33 -3.86
N ALA A 53 -7.05 3.84 -3.15
CA ALA A 53 -7.61 5.17 -3.40
C ALA A 53 -6.55 6.26 -3.24
N ILE A 54 -5.80 6.24 -2.14
CA ILE A 54 -4.75 7.22 -1.89
C ILE A 54 -3.56 7.00 -2.84
N GLY A 55 -3.17 5.74 -3.08
CA GLY A 55 -2.08 5.39 -4.00
C GLY A 55 -2.33 5.88 -5.41
N PHE A 56 -3.53 5.65 -5.94
CA PHE A 56 -3.94 6.12 -7.26
C PHE A 56 -3.95 7.65 -7.33
N LEU A 57 -4.52 8.33 -6.33
CA LEU A 57 -4.57 9.79 -6.27
C LEU A 57 -3.17 10.40 -6.30
N VAL A 58 -2.24 9.85 -5.51
CA VAL A 58 -0.85 10.29 -5.45
C VAL A 58 -0.10 10.00 -6.75
N LEU A 59 -0.36 8.86 -7.40
CA LEU A 59 0.22 8.50 -8.69
C LEU A 59 -0.28 9.41 -9.81
N VAL A 60 -1.58 9.73 -9.86
CA VAL A 60 -2.16 10.69 -10.80
C VAL A 60 -1.59 12.09 -10.57
N ALA A 61 -1.55 12.54 -9.32
CA ALA A 61 -0.96 13.83 -8.96
C ALA A 61 0.50 13.92 -9.45
N ARG A 62 1.25 12.82 -9.33
CA ARG A 62 2.61 12.74 -9.87
C ARG A 62 2.65 12.89 -11.39
N LEU A 63 1.78 12.20 -12.13
CA LEU A 63 1.76 12.28 -13.59
C LEU A 63 1.41 13.70 -14.07
N VAL A 64 0.40 14.32 -13.45
CA VAL A 64 -0.09 15.67 -13.79
C VAL A 64 0.92 16.75 -13.41
N PHE A 65 1.49 16.69 -12.21
CA PHE A 65 2.41 17.71 -11.68
C PHE A 65 3.90 17.36 -11.85
N SER A 66 4.22 16.37 -12.70
CA SER A 66 5.57 15.80 -12.87
C SER A 66 6.67 16.82 -13.14
N LYS A 67 6.34 17.96 -13.77
CA LYS A 67 7.28 19.06 -14.06
C LYS A 67 7.51 20.03 -12.90
N LYS A 68 6.61 20.11 -11.92
CA LYS A 68 6.63 21.14 -10.86
C LYS A 68 7.03 20.58 -9.49
N ILE A 69 6.69 19.32 -9.19
CA ILE A 69 6.88 18.75 -7.85
C ILE A 69 7.56 17.39 -7.97
N LYS A 70 8.72 17.22 -7.31
CA LYS A 70 9.37 15.90 -7.15
C LYS A 70 8.62 15.05 -6.12
N LEU A 71 7.38 14.66 -6.46
CA LEU A 71 6.50 13.83 -5.62
C LEU A 71 7.15 12.50 -5.20
N GLN A 72 8.07 11.98 -6.02
CA GLN A 72 8.91 10.80 -5.74
C GLN A 72 9.69 10.92 -4.41
N ASN A 73 10.07 12.13 -4.02
CA ASN A 73 10.85 12.38 -2.81
C ASN A 73 9.97 12.67 -1.59
N THR A 74 8.65 12.64 -1.75
CA THR A 74 7.74 12.85 -0.64
C THR A 74 7.62 11.56 0.16
N PHE A 75 7.67 11.69 1.49
CA PHE A 75 7.47 10.56 2.39
C PHE A 75 6.18 9.79 2.04
N LEU A 76 5.10 10.51 1.72
CA LEU A 76 3.81 9.93 1.36
C LEU A 76 3.88 8.98 0.15
N TYR A 77 4.61 9.34 -0.92
CA TYR A 77 4.73 8.50 -2.11
C TYR A 77 5.45 7.19 -1.80
N THR A 78 6.62 7.28 -1.15
CA THR A 78 7.40 6.11 -0.73
C THR A 78 6.62 5.25 0.26
N PHE A 79 5.96 5.88 1.23
CA PHE A 79 5.14 5.22 2.22
C PHE A 79 4.00 4.42 1.61
N LEU A 80 3.26 5.00 0.66
CA LEU A 80 2.19 4.31 -0.06
C LEU A 80 2.71 3.15 -0.90
N ALA A 81 3.87 3.29 -1.53
CA ALA A 81 4.49 2.21 -2.28
C ALA A 81 4.76 0.99 -1.38
N PHE A 82 5.34 1.22 -0.20
CA PHE A 82 5.60 0.17 0.77
C PHE A 82 4.33 -0.37 1.44
N ILE A 83 3.32 0.44 1.75
CA ILE A 83 2.05 -0.06 2.31
C ILE A 83 1.36 -1.00 1.32
N ASN A 84 1.27 -0.61 0.04
CA ASN A 84 0.69 -1.46 -0.99
C ASN A 84 1.47 -2.79 -1.13
N LEU A 85 2.81 -2.74 -1.01
CA LEU A 85 3.64 -3.94 -0.99
C LEU A 85 3.34 -4.83 0.22
N THR A 86 3.28 -4.26 1.43
CA THR A 86 2.97 -5.00 2.67
C THR A 86 1.61 -5.69 2.57
N LEU A 87 0.57 -4.97 2.14
CA LEU A 87 -0.77 -5.54 1.96
C LEU A 87 -0.78 -6.69 0.94
N SER A 88 0.04 -6.57 -0.11
CA SER A 88 0.19 -7.63 -1.12
C SER A 88 0.91 -8.86 -0.56
N LEU A 89 1.95 -8.68 0.24
CA LEU A 89 2.67 -9.78 0.90
C LEU A 89 1.77 -10.51 1.90
N ILE A 90 0.97 -9.75 2.65
CA ILE A 90 -0.03 -10.28 3.56
C ILE A 90 -1.06 -11.12 2.78
N TRP A 91 -1.61 -10.61 1.67
CA TRP A 91 -2.49 -11.37 0.80
C TRP A 91 -1.85 -12.67 0.27
N LEU A 92 -0.60 -12.62 -0.20
CA LEU A 92 0.10 -13.83 -0.66
C LEU A 92 0.29 -14.85 0.47
N THR A 93 0.56 -14.39 1.68
CA THR A 93 0.73 -15.25 2.85
C THR A 93 -0.60 -15.93 3.22
N THR A 94 -1.71 -15.20 3.19
CA THR A 94 -3.03 -15.76 3.52
C THR A 94 -3.54 -16.73 2.46
N LEU A 95 -3.19 -16.51 1.19
CA LEU A 95 -3.40 -17.48 0.11
C LEU A 95 -2.55 -18.74 0.31
N ALA A 96 -1.26 -18.59 0.64
CA ALA A 96 -0.35 -19.72 0.86
C ALA A 96 -0.80 -20.60 2.05
N MET A 97 -1.31 -19.97 3.11
CA MET A 97 -1.89 -20.66 4.26
C MET A 97 -3.29 -21.22 4.01
N ARG A 98 -3.87 -21.00 2.82
CA ARG A 98 -5.25 -21.37 2.42
C ARG A 98 -6.34 -20.80 3.34
N ILE A 99 -6.02 -19.68 3.99
CA ILE A 99 -6.98 -19.00 4.88
C ILE A 99 -7.96 -18.15 4.06
N LEU A 100 -7.51 -17.62 2.92
CA LEU A 100 -8.36 -16.89 1.97
C LEU A 100 -8.45 -17.68 0.66
N SER A 101 -9.66 -17.78 0.09
CA SER A 101 -9.85 -18.38 -1.23
C SER A 101 -9.59 -17.36 -2.34
N PHE A 102 -9.11 -17.83 -3.50
CA PHE A 102 -8.82 -16.97 -4.65
C PHE A 102 -10.08 -16.27 -5.22
N GLU A 103 -11.24 -16.89 -5.10
CA GLU A 103 -12.54 -16.41 -5.62
C GLU A 103 -13.10 -15.19 -4.87
N TYR A 104 -12.44 -14.77 -3.80
CA TYR A 104 -12.91 -13.68 -2.97
C TYR A 104 -12.70 -12.31 -3.65
N LYS A 105 -13.69 -11.41 -3.60
CA LYS A 105 -13.57 -10.03 -4.13
C LYS A 105 -12.35 -9.26 -3.60
N LEU A 106 -11.86 -9.62 -2.40
CA LEU A 106 -10.63 -9.06 -1.83
C LEU A 106 -9.39 -9.32 -2.68
N THR A 107 -9.37 -10.44 -3.42
CA THR A 107 -8.29 -10.80 -4.33
C THR A 107 -8.10 -9.77 -5.44
N GLU A 108 -9.19 -9.24 -6.00
CA GLU A 108 -9.13 -8.21 -7.04
C GLU A 108 -8.45 -6.94 -6.50
N TYR A 109 -8.84 -6.48 -5.30
CA TYR A 109 -8.20 -5.32 -4.67
C TYR A 109 -6.73 -5.58 -4.35
N ALA A 110 -6.39 -6.78 -3.85
CA ALA A 110 -5.02 -7.13 -3.54
C ALA A 110 -4.12 -7.17 -4.79
N ILE A 111 -4.63 -7.63 -5.93
CA ILE A 111 -3.92 -7.57 -7.22
C ILE A 111 -3.63 -6.11 -7.61
N VAL A 112 -4.61 -5.21 -7.44
CA VAL A 112 -4.41 -3.77 -7.71
C VAL A 112 -3.35 -3.18 -6.79
N CYS A 113 -3.36 -3.50 -5.49
CA CYS A 113 -2.29 -3.11 -4.56
C CYS A 113 -0.92 -3.62 -5.04
N CYS A 114 -0.84 -4.87 -5.49
CA CYS A 114 0.40 -5.45 -5.98
C CYS A 114 0.93 -4.68 -7.20
N LEU A 115 0.06 -4.43 -8.19
CA LEU A 115 0.41 -3.65 -9.38
C LEU A 115 0.83 -2.21 -9.02
N LEU A 116 0.08 -1.53 -8.15
CA LEU A 116 0.43 -0.19 -7.68
C LEU A 116 1.80 -0.17 -6.98
N SER A 117 2.08 -1.17 -6.14
CA SER A 117 3.36 -1.28 -5.45
C SER A 117 4.52 -1.43 -6.44
N ILE A 118 4.37 -2.30 -7.45
CA ILE A 118 5.38 -2.51 -8.50
C ILE A 118 5.62 -1.21 -9.26
N VAL A 119 4.54 -0.55 -9.72
CA VAL A 119 4.65 0.69 -10.48
C VAL A 119 5.33 1.78 -9.64
N MET A 120 4.90 2.01 -8.40
CA MET A 120 5.46 3.06 -7.55
C MET A 120 6.92 2.77 -7.14
N ILE A 121 7.28 1.51 -6.89
CA ILE A 121 8.66 1.12 -6.54
C ILE A 121 9.58 1.23 -7.76
N ALA A 122 9.16 0.72 -8.92
CA ALA A 122 9.91 0.86 -10.16
C ALA A 122 10.15 2.33 -10.48
N ASP A 123 9.14 3.15 -10.24
CA ASP A 123 9.18 4.58 -10.46
C ASP A 123 10.11 5.35 -9.49
N LEU A 124 10.23 4.90 -8.24
CA LEU A 124 11.22 5.39 -7.28
C LEU A 124 12.66 5.03 -7.69
N HIS A 125 12.88 3.84 -8.26
CA HIS A 125 14.21 3.34 -8.62
C HIS A 125 14.68 3.80 -10.00
N PHE A 126 13.75 3.98 -10.94
CA PHE A 126 14.01 4.46 -12.30
C PHE A 126 13.35 5.82 -12.52
N PRO A 127 13.77 6.87 -11.80
CA PRO A 127 13.19 8.19 -11.98
C PRO A 127 13.50 8.66 -13.41
N LYS A 128 12.47 8.77 -14.25
CA LYS A 128 12.63 9.40 -15.57
C LYS A 128 13.22 10.80 -15.35
N LYS A 129 14.44 11.03 -15.86
CA LYS A 129 14.98 12.38 -16.03
C LYS A 129 14.07 13.06 -17.05
N ILE A 130 13.17 13.91 -16.58
CA ILE A 130 12.39 14.77 -17.46
C ILE A 130 13.38 15.84 -17.94
N VAL A 131 14.02 15.58 -19.08
CA VAL A 131 14.86 16.56 -19.76
C VAL A 131 13.94 17.74 -20.12
N PRO A 132 14.21 18.97 -19.62
CA PRO A 132 13.43 20.12 -20.06
C PRO A 132 13.59 20.22 -21.57
N LYS A 133 12.46 20.25 -22.31
CA LYS A 133 12.48 20.68 -23.71
C LYS A 133 13.00 22.11 -23.67
N GLU A 134 14.24 22.31 -24.11
CA GLU A 134 14.71 23.64 -24.50
C GLU A 134 13.76 24.12 -25.59
N ILE A 135 13.09 25.23 -25.30
CA ILE A 135 12.27 25.94 -26.27
C ILE A 135 13.28 26.70 -27.13
N ASN A 136 13.56 26.17 -28.32
CA ASN A 136 14.16 26.94 -29.40
C ASN A 136 13.12 27.88 -30.01
#